data_AF-A0A117PI70-F1
#
_entry.id   AF-A0A117PI70-F1
#
_cell.length_a   1.000
_cell.length_b   1.000
_cell.length_c   1.000
_cell.angle_alpha   90.00
_cell.angle_beta   90.00
_cell.angle_gamma   90.00
#
_symmetry.space_group_name_H-M   'P 1'
#
loop_
_entity.id
_entity.type
_entity.pdbx_description
1 polymer ?
#
loop_
_entity_poly.entity_id
_entity_poly.type
_entity_poly.pdbx_seq_one_letter_code
_entity_poly.pdbx_strand_id
1 'polypeptide(L)'
;MRLAVLCAVLLTACGGGDGAEVKPPDLADQDRFLHDYVELLNESDESGLARLLDAHPQGDKDARARTEAYGGQDWDVRWSRTSEFEGVWRVDMVGTARTEDRPVRVTETVTWENGTWVMAPLPGVVPTPSNAAGTEPPG
;
A
#
# COMPACT_ATOMS: atom_id res chain seq x y z
N MET A 1 -50.57 12.82 44.67
CA MET A 1 -51.03 12.78 43.26
C MET A 1 -49.85 13.15 42.38
N ARG A 2 -49.47 12.24 41.48
CA ARG A 2 -48.49 12.31 40.38
C ARG A 2 -46.99 12.30 40.72
N LEU A 3 -46.40 11.15 40.39
CA LEU A 3 -44.97 10.83 40.29
C LEU A 3 -44.25 11.77 39.32
N ALA A 4 -43.05 12.20 39.68
CA ALA A 4 -42.03 12.59 38.71
C ALA A 4 -41.02 11.45 38.62
N VAL A 5 -41.06 10.75 37.48
CA VAL A 5 -40.22 9.62 37.12
C VAL A 5 -38.80 10.12 36.85
N LEU A 6 -37.83 9.68 37.65
CA LEU A 6 -36.40 9.74 37.34
C LEU A 6 -36.09 8.69 36.28
N CYS A 7 -36.14 9.07 35.00
CA CYS A 7 -35.56 8.26 33.93
C CYS A 7 -34.05 8.50 33.90
N ALA A 8 -33.32 7.76 34.75
CA ALA A 8 -31.90 7.53 34.55
C ALA A 8 -31.74 6.65 33.31
N VAL A 9 -31.44 7.27 32.17
CA VAL A 9 -31.01 6.55 30.97
C VAL A 9 -29.54 6.20 31.17
N LEU A 10 -29.30 5.09 31.86
CA LEU A 10 -28.03 4.39 31.77
C LEU A 10 -27.94 3.83 30.35
N LEU A 11 -27.25 4.55 29.46
CA LEU A 11 -26.73 3.97 28.23
C LEU A 11 -25.62 2.99 28.60
N THR A 12 -26.02 1.79 29.03
CA THR A 12 -25.18 0.60 28.95
C THR A 12 -24.99 0.29 27.47
N ALA A 13 -23.96 0.88 26.87
CA ALA A 13 -23.41 0.41 25.61
C ALA A 13 -22.81 -0.98 25.87
N CYS A 14 -23.56 -2.00 25.51
CA CYS A 14 -23.11 -3.39 25.45
C CYS A 14 -22.22 -3.57 24.22
N GLY A 15 -20.96 -4.00 24.44
CA GLY A 15 -20.14 -4.83 23.54
C GLY A 15 -19.63 -4.16 22.26
N GLY A 16 -18.36 -4.24 21.88
CA GLY A 16 -17.25 -5.03 22.41
C GLY A 16 -16.19 -5.14 21.31
N GLY A 17 -14.91 -4.97 21.67
CA GLY A 17 -13.73 -5.25 20.85
C GLY A 17 -13.53 -4.30 19.66
N ASP A 18 -12.41 -3.64 19.45
CA ASP A 18 -11.14 -3.56 20.13
C ASP A 18 -10.72 -2.11 19.92
N GLY A 19 -10.36 -1.41 20.98
CA GLY A 19 -9.46 -0.27 20.85
C GLY A 19 -8.08 -0.80 20.50
N ALA A 20 -7.98 -1.54 19.41
CA ALA A 20 -6.71 -1.93 18.83
C ALA A 20 -6.05 -0.62 18.46
N GLU A 21 -5.10 -0.22 19.31
CA GLU A 21 -4.18 0.85 19.02
C GLU A 21 -3.58 0.52 17.66
N VAL A 22 -3.97 1.27 16.63
CA VAL A 22 -3.43 1.08 15.28
C VAL A 22 -1.94 1.34 15.43
N LYS A 23 -1.13 0.29 15.23
CA LYS A 23 0.32 0.39 15.36
C LYS A 23 0.78 1.57 14.48
N PRO A 24 1.64 2.47 14.99
CA PRO A 24 2.21 3.51 14.15
C PRO A 24 3.02 2.87 13.02
N PRO A 25 3.19 3.57 11.89
CA PRO A 25 4.00 3.09 10.77
C PRO A 25 5.41 2.77 11.23
N ASP A 26 5.86 1.55 10.94
CA ASP A 26 7.19 1.05 11.27
C ASP A 26 8.03 0.93 9.99
N LEU A 27 9.06 1.76 9.87
CA LEU A 27 9.90 1.80 8.66
C LEU A 27 10.73 0.52 8.47
N ALA A 28 11.03 -0.23 9.55
CA ALA A 28 11.68 -1.53 9.42
C ALA A 28 10.70 -2.60 8.92
N ASP A 29 9.40 -2.49 9.26
CA ASP A 29 8.36 -3.30 8.62
C ASP A 29 8.23 -2.90 7.13
N GLN A 30 8.34 -1.61 6.80
CA GLN A 30 8.27 -1.14 5.41
C GLN A 30 9.43 -1.70 4.57
N ASP A 31 10.64 -1.70 5.13
CA ASP A 31 11.82 -2.24 4.45
C ASP A 31 11.65 -3.75 4.18
N ARG A 32 11.07 -4.50 5.13
CA ARG A 32 10.71 -5.91 4.90
C ARG A 32 9.67 -6.08 3.80
N PHE A 33 8.60 -5.30 3.84
CA PHE A 33 7.58 -5.30 2.79
C PHE A 33 8.17 -5.02 1.39
N LEU A 34 9.08 -4.06 1.27
CA LEU A 34 9.75 -3.72 0.02
C LEU A 34 10.74 -4.81 -0.42
N HIS A 35 11.43 -5.47 0.51
CA HIS A 35 12.28 -6.62 0.20
C HIS A 35 11.46 -7.79 -0.35
N ASP A 36 10.39 -8.18 0.34
CA ASP A 36 9.49 -9.27 -0.10
C ASP A 36 8.91 -8.96 -1.49
N TYR A 37 8.52 -7.70 -1.73
CA TYR A 37 8.05 -7.24 -3.03
C TYR A 37 9.07 -7.45 -4.16
N VAL A 38 10.32 -7.04 -3.94
CA VAL A 38 11.39 -7.16 -4.94
C VAL A 38 11.78 -8.63 -5.17
N GLU A 39 11.81 -9.45 -4.11
CA GLU A 39 12.05 -10.89 -4.21
C GLU A 39 11.01 -11.56 -5.11
N LEU A 40 9.73 -11.32 -4.85
CA LEU A 40 8.64 -11.90 -5.64
C LEU A 40 8.64 -11.41 -7.10
N LEU A 41 9.00 -10.14 -7.35
CA LEU A 41 9.23 -9.65 -8.71
C LEU A 41 10.36 -10.39 -9.41
N ASN A 42 11.49 -10.61 -8.72
CA ASN A 42 12.63 -11.31 -9.28
C ASN A 42 12.33 -12.78 -9.61
N GLU A 43 11.49 -13.42 -8.79
CA GLU A 43 11.00 -14.77 -9.02
C GLU A 43 9.88 -14.84 -10.07
N SER A 44 9.33 -13.69 -10.46
CA SER A 44 8.09 -13.60 -11.25
C SER A 44 6.93 -14.38 -10.61
N ASP A 45 6.86 -14.43 -9.28
CA ASP A 45 5.77 -15.09 -8.55
C ASP A 45 4.54 -14.18 -8.48
N GLU A 46 3.72 -14.22 -9.54
CA GLU A 46 2.46 -13.45 -9.62
C GLU A 46 1.51 -13.79 -8.45
N SER A 47 1.47 -15.04 -7.99
CA SER A 47 0.57 -15.47 -6.90
C SER A 47 1.06 -14.99 -5.52
N GLY A 48 2.37 -14.96 -5.32
CA GLY A 48 2.98 -14.33 -4.15
C GLY A 48 2.76 -12.81 -4.15
N LEU A 49 3.00 -12.15 -5.28
CA LEU A 49 2.75 -10.72 -5.45
C LEU A 49 1.28 -10.37 -5.18
N ALA A 50 0.34 -11.15 -5.71
CA ALA A 50 -1.08 -10.94 -5.49
C ALA A 50 -1.43 -10.95 -4.01
N ARG A 51 -0.90 -11.92 -3.24
CA ARG A 51 -1.10 -12.00 -1.78
C ARG A 51 -0.48 -10.82 -1.05
N LEU A 52 0.70 -10.35 -1.46
CA LEU A 52 1.35 -9.19 -0.86
C LEU A 52 0.55 -7.90 -1.11
N LEU A 53 -0.10 -7.80 -2.28
CA LEU A 53 -0.84 -6.61 -2.74
C LEU A 53 -2.35 -6.66 -2.44
N ASP A 54 -2.86 -7.73 -1.83
CA ASP A 54 -4.29 -7.99 -1.61
C ASP A 54 -4.97 -6.96 -0.68
N ALA A 55 -4.19 -6.13 0.00
CA ALA A 55 -4.72 -5.01 0.79
C ALA A 55 -5.46 -3.96 -0.07
N HIS A 56 -5.23 -3.93 -1.39
CA HIS A 56 -5.93 -3.04 -2.31
C HIS A 56 -6.86 -3.84 -3.25
N PRO A 57 -8.04 -3.29 -3.64
CA PRO A 57 -8.86 -3.89 -4.68
C PRO A 57 -8.04 -4.18 -5.94
N GLN A 58 -8.25 -5.38 -6.51
CA GLN A 58 -7.57 -5.87 -7.72
C GLN A 58 -6.09 -6.24 -7.54
N GLY A 59 -5.66 -6.67 -6.34
CA GLY A 59 -4.30 -7.17 -6.07
C GLY A 59 -3.79 -8.19 -7.10
N ASP A 60 -4.63 -9.14 -7.54
CA ASP A 60 -4.29 -10.09 -8.61
C ASP A 60 -3.93 -9.41 -9.95
N LYS A 61 -4.71 -8.38 -10.35
CA LYS A 61 -4.46 -7.66 -11.61
C LYS A 61 -3.24 -6.77 -11.50
N ASP A 62 -3.02 -6.18 -10.33
CA ASP A 62 -1.84 -5.36 -10.07
C ASP A 62 -0.57 -6.21 -10.08
N ALA A 63 -0.60 -7.36 -9.41
CA ALA A 63 0.46 -8.35 -9.41
C ALA A 63 0.82 -8.80 -10.82
N ARG A 64 -0.19 -9.12 -11.64
CA ARG A 64 0.02 -9.46 -13.05
C ARG A 64 0.66 -8.31 -13.83
N ALA A 65 0.14 -7.09 -13.71
CA ALA A 65 0.68 -5.93 -14.42
C ALA A 65 2.13 -5.64 -14.03
N ARG A 66 2.47 -5.77 -12.73
CA ARG A 66 3.82 -5.61 -12.20
C ARG A 66 4.75 -6.73 -12.67
N THR A 67 4.30 -7.97 -12.70
CA THR A 67 5.07 -9.11 -13.22
C THR A 67 5.35 -8.94 -14.71
N GLU A 68 4.36 -8.52 -15.50
CA GLU A 68 4.54 -8.23 -16.94
C GLU A 68 5.50 -7.05 -17.18
N ALA A 69 5.46 -6.00 -16.35
CA ALA A 69 6.30 -4.82 -16.50
C ALA A 69 7.74 -5.02 -15.99
N TYR A 70 7.89 -5.72 -14.87
CA TYR A 70 9.13 -5.72 -14.07
C TYR A 70 9.62 -7.12 -13.68
N GLY A 71 8.87 -8.19 -13.95
CA GLY A 71 9.22 -9.54 -13.47
C GLY A 71 10.52 -10.10 -14.06
N GLY A 72 11.25 -10.90 -13.27
CA GLY A 72 12.35 -11.75 -13.74
C GLY A 72 13.64 -11.01 -14.12
N GLN A 73 13.82 -9.76 -13.67
CA GLN A 73 14.97 -8.94 -14.10
C GLN A 73 16.17 -8.99 -13.13
N ASP A 74 16.09 -9.78 -12.06
CA ASP A 74 17.08 -9.85 -10.98
C ASP A 74 17.50 -8.47 -10.47
N TRP A 75 16.51 -7.68 -10.11
CA TRP A 75 16.65 -6.36 -9.53
C TRP A 75 17.52 -6.42 -8.27
N ASP A 76 18.71 -5.83 -8.35
CA ASP A 76 19.46 -5.36 -7.17
C ASP A 76 19.04 -3.91 -6.90
N VAL A 77 18.17 -3.71 -5.91
CA VAL A 77 17.50 -2.42 -5.67
C VAL A 77 18.15 -1.67 -4.52
N ARG A 78 18.39 -0.37 -4.74
CA ARG A 78 18.52 0.61 -3.67
C ARG A 78 17.29 1.50 -3.67
N TRP A 79 16.70 1.72 -2.50
CA TRP A 79 15.57 2.64 -2.37
C TRP A 79 15.85 3.82 -1.47
N SER A 80 15.25 4.95 -1.83
CA SER A 80 15.10 6.12 -0.97
C SER A 80 13.61 6.42 -0.80
N ARG A 81 13.23 6.97 0.35
CA ARG A 81 11.85 7.32 0.67
C ARG A 81 11.72 8.78 1.07
N THR A 82 10.66 9.42 0.60
CA THR A 82 10.23 10.75 1.03
C THR A 82 8.76 10.69 1.43
N SER A 83 8.37 11.49 2.42
CA SER A 83 6.98 11.59 2.88
C SER A 83 6.60 13.05 2.92
N GLU A 84 5.60 13.42 2.12
CA GLU A 84 5.02 14.76 2.09
C GLU A 84 3.76 14.85 2.96
N PHE A 85 3.14 13.69 3.24
CA PHE A 85 1.92 13.55 4.03
C PHE A 85 2.09 12.41 5.03
N GLU A 86 1.53 12.57 6.23
CA GLU A 86 1.51 11.52 7.25
C GLU A 86 0.88 10.23 6.68
N GLY A 87 1.55 9.09 6.87
CA GLY A 87 1.03 7.82 6.38
C GLY A 87 1.23 7.57 4.89
N VAL A 88 1.90 8.46 4.15
CA VAL A 88 2.15 8.30 2.70
C VAL A 88 3.63 8.51 2.38
N TRP A 89 4.22 7.55 1.67
CA TRP A 89 5.62 7.56 1.25
C TRP A 89 5.73 7.38 -0.25
N ARG A 90 6.53 8.25 -0.88
CA ARG A 90 7.05 8.05 -2.23
C ARG A 90 8.37 7.31 -2.10
N VAL A 91 8.43 6.10 -2.65
CA VAL A 91 9.60 5.22 -2.64
C VAL A 91 10.21 5.21 -4.03
N ASP A 92 11.42 5.75 -4.16
CA ASP A 92 12.19 5.69 -5.39
C ASP A 92 13.09 4.45 -5.33
N MET A 93 12.78 3.45 -6.15
CA MET A 93 13.57 2.25 -6.35
C MET A 93 14.47 2.44 -7.58
N VAL A 94 15.78 2.31 -7.39
CA VAL A 94 16.73 2.26 -8.50
C VAL A 94 17.36 0.88 -8.47
N GLY A 95 17.13 0.10 -9.52
CA GLY A 95 17.79 -1.20 -9.69
C GLY A 95 18.35 -1.38 -11.08
N THR A 96 19.30 -2.30 -11.21
CA THR A 96 19.89 -2.65 -12.50
C THR A 96 19.19 -3.87 -13.07
N ALA A 97 18.53 -3.73 -14.21
CA ALA A 97 17.96 -4.87 -14.92
C ALA A 97 19.08 -5.60 -15.67
N ARG A 98 19.34 -6.88 -15.33
CA ARG A 98 20.47 -7.64 -15.91
C ARG A 98 20.43 -7.76 -17.43
N THR A 99 19.26 -7.69 -18.04
CA THR A 99 19.11 -7.87 -19.49
C THR A 99 19.75 -6.74 -20.31
N GLU A 100 19.93 -5.56 -19.70
CA GLU A 100 20.48 -4.40 -20.39
C GLU A 100 21.65 -3.72 -19.66
N ASP A 101 22.00 -4.16 -18.44
CA ASP A 101 22.95 -3.50 -17.52
C ASP A 101 22.68 -2.00 -17.34
N ARG A 102 21.43 -1.57 -17.57
CA ARG A 102 20.99 -0.19 -17.41
C ARG A 102 20.25 -0.04 -16.09
N PRO A 103 20.54 1.02 -15.31
CA PRO A 103 19.76 1.33 -14.13
C PRO A 103 18.34 1.75 -14.57
N VAL A 104 17.35 1.03 -14.08
CA VAL A 104 15.93 1.37 -14.21
C VAL A 104 15.49 2.00 -12.90
N ARG A 105 14.79 3.13 -13.01
CA ARG A 105 14.19 3.82 -11.87
C ARG A 105 12.69 3.60 -11.90
N VAL A 106 12.15 3.11 -10.81
CA VAL A 106 10.72 2.94 -10.57
C VAL A 106 10.35 3.75 -9.33
N THR A 107 9.28 4.53 -9.40
CA THR A 107 8.77 5.28 -8.25
C THR A 107 7.43 4.67 -7.85
N GLU A 108 7.35 4.19 -6.62
CA GLU A 108 6.14 3.62 -6.04
C GLU A 108 5.57 4.55 -4.98
N THR A 109 4.26 4.49 -4.79
CA THR A 109 3.59 5.11 -3.65
C THR A 109 3.18 4.02 -2.67
N VAL A 110 3.62 4.14 -1.43
CA VAL A 110 3.34 3.19 -0.35
C VAL A 110 2.65 3.94 0.79
N THR A 111 1.52 3.43 1.24
CA THR A 111 0.71 4.01 2.31
C THR A 111 0.66 3.09 3.53
N TRP A 112 0.49 3.68 4.71
CA TRP A 112 0.18 2.95 5.94
C TRP A 112 -1.31 3.03 6.20
N GLU A 113 -1.99 1.90 6.07
CA GLU A 113 -3.44 1.82 6.18
C GLU A 113 -3.82 0.65 7.08
N ASN A 114 -4.70 0.88 8.06
CA ASN A 114 -5.24 -0.17 8.93
C ASN A 114 -4.19 -1.09 9.57
N GLY A 115 -2.99 -0.58 9.88
CA GLY A 115 -1.92 -1.36 10.49
C GLY A 115 -1.08 -2.20 9.52
N THR A 116 -1.20 -1.96 8.21
CA THR A 116 -0.39 -2.63 7.19
C THR A 116 0.15 -1.64 6.15
N TRP A 117 1.24 -2.04 5.51
CA TRP A 117 1.77 -1.36 4.32
C TRP A 117 0.92 -1.74 3.10
N VAL A 118 0.55 -0.74 2.31
CA VAL A 118 -0.23 -0.90 1.08
C VAL A 118 0.51 -0.19 -0.05
N MET A 119 0.64 -0.84 -1.19
CA MET A 119 1.20 -0.21 -2.39
C MET A 119 0.07 0.28 -3.28
N ALA A 120 0.20 1.50 -3.80
CA ALA A 120 -0.75 2.00 -4.78
C ALA A 120 -0.67 1.13 -6.05
N PRO A 121 -1.81 0.79 -6.67
CA PRO A 121 -1.81 0.00 -7.89
C PRO A 121 -1.17 0.77 -9.04
N LEU A 122 -0.62 0.04 -10.03
CA LEU A 122 -0.11 0.66 -11.25
C LEU A 122 -1.23 1.42 -11.98
N PRO A 123 -0.90 2.55 -12.66
CA PRO A 123 -1.87 3.30 -13.45
C PRO A 123 -2.62 2.42 -14.44
N GLY A 124 -3.95 2.48 -14.42
CA GLY A 124 -4.82 1.69 -15.31
C GLY A 124 -5.28 0.34 -14.76
N VAL A 125 -4.72 -0.14 -13.64
CA VAL A 125 -5.19 -1.38 -12.98
C VAL A 125 -6.48 -1.14 -12.22
N VAL A 126 -6.51 -0.08 -11.41
CA VAL A 126 -7.72 0.38 -10.73
C VAL A 126 -8.23 1.62 -11.46
N PRO A 127 -9.51 1.66 -11.89
CA PRO A 127 -10.07 2.85 -12.51
C PRO A 127 -9.92 4.05 -11.59
N THR A 128 -9.30 5.11 -12.09
CA THR A 128 -9.28 6.40 -11.41
C THR A 128 -10.73 6.84 -11.17
N PRO A 129 -11.15 7.14 -9.93
CA PRO A 129 -12.49 7.66 -9.67
C PRO A 129 -12.75 8.91 -10.52
N SER A 130 -13.96 9.05 -11.06
CA SER A 130 -14.31 10.15 -11.97
C SER A 130 -14.18 11.55 -11.35
N ASN A 131 -14.10 11.63 -10.03
CA ASN A 131 -13.93 12.84 -9.23
C ASN A 131 -12.53 12.98 -8.61
N ALA A 132 -11.57 12.13 -8.98
CA ALA A 132 -10.19 12.30 -8.53
C ALA A 132 -9.62 13.62 -9.06
N ALA A 133 -8.91 14.35 -8.21
CA ALA A 133 -8.17 15.52 -8.65
C ALA A 133 -7.12 15.09 -9.68
N GLY A 134 -7.19 15.67 -10.89
CA GLY A 134 -6.18 15.45 -11.92
C GLY A 134 -4.84 16.06 -11.50
N THR A 135 -3.75 15.35 -11.79
CA THR A 135 -2.38 15.85 -11.58
C THR A 135 -1.76 16.40 -12.86
N GLU A 136 -2.58 16.72 -13.87
CA GLU A 136 -2.10 17.31 -15.12
C GLU A 136 -1.53 18.72 -14.86
N PRO A 137 -0.33 19.04 -15.38
CA PRO A 137 0.21 20.39 -15.30
C PRO A 137 -0.70 21.39 -16.01
N PRO A 138 -0.77 22.67 -15.55
CA PRO A 138 -1.45 23.70 -16.32
C PRO A 138 -0.78 23.87 -17.68
N GLY A 139 -1.60 23.96 -18.73
CA GLY A 139 -1.16 24.20 -20.12
C GLY A 139 -0.77 25.65 -20.39
#